data_AF-A0A4R7VDD2-F1
#
_entry.id   AF-A0A4R7VDD2-F1
#
_cell.length_a   1.000
_cell.length_b   1.000
_cell.length_c   1.000
_cell.angle_alpha   90.00
_cell.angle_beta   90.00
_cell.angle_gamma   90.00
#
_symmetry.space_group_name_H-M   'P 1'
#
loop_
_entity.id
_entity.type
_entity.pdbx_description
1 polymer ?
#
loop_
_entity_poly.entity_id
_entity_poly.type
_entity_poly.pdbx_seq_one_letter_code
_entity_poly.pdbx_strand_id
1 'polypeptide(L)'
;MSDLHTLHDAFAELERRADAASADMRATRPRRALGLRLVPVAATVVVVAGLAAGAVWITGGGSAPQAGGPPSTTATTTSETRSPMPRDPDELLTRFRAALGDAATVEVTEGVTDSRGPVITGLLTSAAGTGGFDLRMFVDEYPSDPEETKRNCDETPGCETSTLPDGSELMASPSPLEGTAVGYGVGRTWPDGRVLQLAVSNQESPKGMGQVFGPQPPLTRDQAKAIVTSDQW
;
A
#
# COMPACT_ATOMS: atom_id res chain seq x y z
N MET A 1 18.46 43.12 7.21
CA MET A 1 19.05 42.08 8.08
C MET A 1 18.29 41.99 9.42
N SER A 2 16.95 42.00 9.40
CA SER A 2 16.13 42.10 10.65
C SER A 2 15.24 40.89 10.91
N ASP A 3 15.30 39.84 10.08
CA ASP A 3 14.37 38.69 10.18
C ASP A 3 14.79 37.59 11.17
N LEU A 4 16.05 37.55 11.61
CA LEU A 4 16.52 36.47 12.48
C LEU A 4 16.03 36.61 13.94
N HIS A 5 15.84 37.84 14.42
CA HIS A 5 15.29 38.07 15.76
C HIS A 5 13.79 37.75 15.83
N THR A 6 13.05 38.04 14.76
CA THR A 6 11.61 37.76 14.68
C THR A 6 11.32 36.26 14.72
N LEU A 7 12.21 35.42 14.17
CA LEU A 7 12.09 33.96 14.26
C LEU A 7 12.33 33.44 15.68
N HIS A 8 13.33 33.96 16.40
CA HIS A 8 13.58 33.55 17.79
C HIS A 8 12.41 33.91 18.71
N ASP A 9 11.82 35.09 18.53
CA ASP A 9 10.65 35.51 19.30
C ASP A 9 9.41 34.64 18.99
N ALA A 10 9.24 34.22 17.74
CA ALA A 10 8.16 33.34 17.33
C ALA A 10 8.29 31.92 17.96
N PHE A 11 9.51 31.37 18.02
CA PHE A 11 9.74 30.08 18.68
C PHE A 11 9.53 30.17 20.19
N ALA A 12 10.02 31.23 20.84
CA ALA A 12 9.81 31.45 22.27
C ALA A 12 8.32 31.64 22.62
N GLU A 13 7.53 32.25 21.74
CA GLU A 13 6.07 32.36 21.89
C GLU A 13 5.37 30.99 21.73
N LEU A 14 5.81 30.17 20.77
CA LEU A 14 5.28 28.82 20.55
C LEU A 14 5.53 27.90 21.75
N GLU A 15 6.74 27.90 22.28
CA GLU A 15 7.12 27.09 23.44
C GLU A 15 6.31 27.50 24.69
N ARG A 16 6.14 28.81 24.92
CA ARG A 16 5.31 29.32 26.02
C ARG A 16 3.84 28.88 25.92
N ARG A 17 3.28 28.81 24.71
CA ARG A 17 1.90 28.35 24.49
C ARG A 17 1.76 26.83 24.67
N ALA A 18 2.77 26.07 24.27
CA ALA A 18 2.80 24.61 24.47
C ALA A 18 2.81 24.24 25.96
N ASP A 19 3.59 24.96 26.77
CA ASP A 19 3.62 24.76 28.23
C ASP A 19 2.29 25.14 28.90
N ALA A 20 1.67 26.24 28.47
CA ALA A 20 0.36 26.66 28.98
C ALA A 20 -0.75 25.64 28.68
N ALA A 21 -0.74 25.06 27.47
CA ALA A 21 -1.69 24.00 27.09
C ALA A 21 -1.49 22.70 27.90
N SER A 22 -0.24 22.39 28.25
CA SER A 22 0.10 21.20 29.03
C SER A 22 -0.32 21.31 30.51
N ALA A 23 -0.35 22.54 31.05
CA ALA A 23 -0.82 22.79 32.41
C ALA A 23 -2.33 22.57 32.57
N ASP A 24 -3.12 22.87 31.53
CA ASP A 24 -4.59 22.79 31.58
C ASP A 24 -5.10 21.33 31.55
N MET A 25 -4.35 20.42 30.94
CA MET A 25 -4.72 19.00 30.85
C MET A 25 -4.60 18.22 32.18
N ARG A 26 -3.94 18.76 33.21
CA ARG A 26 -3.78 18.05 34.50
C ARG A 26 -4.96 18.20 35.46
N ALA A 27 -5.98 18.99 35.13
CA ALA A 27 -7.04 19.35 36.08
C ALA A 27 -8.32 18.47 36.05
N THR A 28 -8.47 17.52 35.13
CA THR A 28 -9.70 16.71 35.04
C THR A 28 -9.42 15.21 35.04
N ARG A 29 -9.04 14.68 36.20
CA ARG A 29 -9.11 13.24 36.48
C ARG A 29 -10.49 12.90 37.05
N PRO A 30 -11.45 12.38 36.27
CA PRO A 30 -12.69 11.88 36.84
C PRO A 30 -12.37 10.66 37.70
N ARG A 31 -12.58 10.79 39.01
CA ARG A 31 -12.62 9.69 39.97
C ARG A 31 -13.82 8.81 39.62
N ARG A 32 -13.65 7.85 38.71
CA ARG A 32 -14.66 6.80 38.48
C ARG A 32 -14.46 5.71 39.52
N ALA A 33 -15.47 5.59 40.37
CA ALA A 33 -15.61 4.58 41.41
C ALA A 33 -15.58 3.16 40.81
N LEU A 34 -14.91 2.27 41.53
CA LEU A 34 -14.97 0.83 41.36
C LEU A 34 -16.42 0.34 41.38
N GLY A 35 -16.83 -0.32 40.30
CA GLY A 35 -18.08 -1.07 40.20
C GLY A 35 -17.87 -2.29 39.33
N LEU A 36 -17.55 -3.43 39.96
CA LEU A 36 -17.54 -4.78 39.38
C LEU A 36 -18.86 -5.08 38.66
N ARG A 37 -18.80 -5.52 37.39
CA ARG A 37 -19.60 -6.64 36.85
C ARG A 37 -18.88 -7.28 35.65
N LEU A 38 -18.28 -8.44 35.91
CA LEU A 38 -17.92 -9.42 34.88
C LEU A 38 -19.21 -9.90 34.19
N VAL A 39 -19.25 -9.83 32.87
CA VAL A 39 -20.26 -10.52 32.05
C VAL A 39 -19.50 -11.40 31.05
N PRO A 40 -19.70 -12.74 31.05
CA PRO A 40 -19.15 -13.60 30.03
C PRO A 40 -20.01 -13.48 28.77
N VAL A 41 -19.42 -13.03 27.66
CA VAL A 41 -20.06 -13.10 26.34
C VAL A 41 -19.52 -14.32 25.63
N ALA A 42 -20.42 -15.28 25.40
CA ALA A 42 -20.15 -16.55 24.76
C ALA A 42 -19.74 -16.36 23.29
N ALA A 43 -18.66 -17.03 22.91
CA ALA A 43 -18.23 -17.19 21.53
C ALA A 43 -19.24 -18.06 20.77
N THR A 44 -19.71 -17.55 19.62
CA THR A 44 -20.44 -18.35 18.63
C THR A 44 -19.55 -18.52 17.41
N VAL A 45 -18.99 -19.72 17.28
CA VAL A 45 -18.27 -20.18 16.09
C VAL A 45 -19.32 -20.68 15.10
N VAL A 46 -19.43 -20.03 13.94
CA VAL A 46 -20.22 -20.53 12.81
C VAL A 46 -19.25 -21.15 11.82
N VAL A 47 -19.20 -22.49 11.79
CA VAL A 47 -18.54 -23.27 10.75
C VAL A 47 -19.49 -23.35 9.55
N VAL A 48 -19.15 -22.70 8.44
CA VAL A 48 -19.82 -22.92 7.16
C VAL A 48 -18.94 -23.84 6.32
N ALA A 49 -19.34 -25.11 6.24
CA ALA A 49 -18.81 -26.07 5.30
C ALA A 49 -19.54 -25.91 3.95
N GLY A 50 -18.86 -25.35 2.96
CA GLY A 50 -19.33 -25.27 1.58
C GLY A 50 -18.56 -26.26 0.69
N LEU A 51 -19.13 -27.45 0.50
CA LEU A 51 -18.75 -28.42 -0.53
C LEU A 51 -19.27 -27.91 -1.89
N ALA A 52 -18.39 -27.75 -2.88
CA ALA A 52 -18.80 -27.64 -4.28
C ALA A 52 -17.83 -28.41 -5.18
N ALA A 53 -18.40 -29.37 -5.88
CA ALA A 53 -17.75 -30.34 -6.74
C ALA A 53 -17.48 -29.80 -8.16
N GLY A 54 -16.36 -30.25 -8.73
CA GLY A 54 -16.31 -30.81 -10.09
C GLY A 54 -16.23 -29.83 -11.28
N ALA A 55 -15.15 -29.95 -12.05
CA ALA A 55 -15.18 -30.52 -13.40
C ALA A 55 -13.75 -30.76 -13.89
N VAL A 56 -13.41 -32.03 -14.12
CA VAL A 56 -12.24 -32.48 -14.86
C VAL A 56 -12.62 -32.53 -16.33
N TRP A 57 -11.77 -31.96 -17.20
CA TRP A 57 -11.75 -32.30 -18.62
C TRP A 57 -10.39 -32.89 -18.96
N ILE A 58 -10.38 -34.21 -19.14
CA ILE A 58 -9.32 -34.96 -19.83
C ILE A 58 -9.82 -35.23 -21.24
N THR A 59 -9.14 -34.67 -22.24
CA THR A 59 -9.14 -35.09 -23.66
C THR A 59 -7.91 -34.44 -24.29
N GLY A 60 -7.05 -35.06 -25.08
CA GLY A 60 -6.95 -36.40 -25.63
C GLY A 60 -5.58 -36.49 -26.33
N GLY A 61 -4.99 -37.69 -26.31
CA GLY A 61 -3.68 -37.95 -26.91
C GLY A 61 -3.70 -37.89 -28.44
N GLY A 62 -2.62 -37.37 -28.99
CA GLY A 62 -2.30 -37.41 -30.41
C GLY A 62 -0.80 -37.24 -30.60
N SER A 63 -0.06 -38.35 -30.59
CA SER A 63 1.35 -38.37 -30.96
C SER A 63 1.49 -38.49 -32.47
N ALA A 64 2.11 -37.49 -33.10
CA ALA A 64 2.69 -37.59 -34.43
C ALA A 64 4.14 -37.08 -34.37
N PRO A 65 5.14 -37.83 -34.89
CA PRO A 65 6.51 -37.36 -34.94
C PRO A 65 6.69 -36.52 -36.21
N GLN A 66 6.91 -35.21 -36.06
CA GLN A 66 7.38 -34.38 -37.16
C GLN A 66 8.71 -33.75 -36.80
N ALA A 67 9.78 -34.36 -37.34
CA ALA A 67 11.10 -33.76 -37.42
C ALA A 67 11.05 -32.59 -38.41
N GLY A 68 10.76 -31.39 -37.90
CA GLY A 68 10.90 -30.12 -38.60
C GLY A 68 11.97 -29.29 -37.93
N GLY A 69 13.01 -28.90 -38.68
CA GLY A 69 14.13 -28.10 -38.17
C GLY A 69 13.70 -26.78 -37.52
N PRO A 70 14.55 -26.19 -36.67
CA PRO A 70 14.19 -25.01 -35.89
C PRO A 70 13.87 -23.84 -36.83
N PRO A 71 12.64 -23.29 -36.84
CA PRO A 71 12.42 -22.00 -37.45
C PRO A 71 13.24 -20.99 -36.64
N SER A 72 14.15 -20.29 -37.32
CA SER A 72 14.75 -19.07 -36.77
C SER A 72 13.66 -18.01 -36.73
N THR A 73 12.86 -18.04 -35.67
CA THR A 73 11.87 -17.00 -35.38
C THR A 73 12.65 -15.77 -34.97
N THR A 74 12.77 -14.83 -35.89
CA THR A 74 13.30 -13.50 -35.61
C THR A 74 12.33 -12.84 -34.65
N ALA A 75 12.67 -12.81 -33.36
CA ALA A 75 11.87 -12.13 -32.35
C ALA A 75 11.84 -10.64 -32.71
N THR A 76 10.69 -10.16 -33.18
CA THR A 76 10.46 -8.74 -33.37
C THR A 76 10.27 -8.14 -31.98
N THR A 77 11.31 -7.51 -31.46
CA THR A 77 11.24 -6.74 -30.21
C THR A 77 10.41 -5.51 -30.49
N THR A 78 9.11 -5.59 -30.22
CA THR A 78 8.24 -4.40 -30.23
C THR A 78 8.65 -3.56 -29.03
N SER A 79 9.23 -2.39 -29.26
CA SER A 79 9.50 -1.43 -28.19
C SER A 79 8.16 -0.94 -27.65
N GLU A 80 7.72 -1.52 -26.55
CA GLU A 80 6.55 -1.06 -25.81
C GLU A 80 6.81 0.38 -25.37
N THR A 81 5.95 1.30 -25.81
CA THR A 81 6.02 2.69 -25.38
C THR A 81 5.57 2.72 -23.91
N ARG A 82 6.52 2.90 -22.99
CA ARG A 82 6.22 2.98 -21.55
C ARG A 82 5.21 4.08 -21.28
N SER A 83 4.28 3.82 -20.36
CA SER A 83 3.34 4.83 -19.91
C SER A 83 4.09 5.98 -19.24
N PRO A 84 3.76 7.24 -19.55
CA PRO A 84 4.41 8.39 -18.93
C PRO A 84 4.11 8.42 -17.43
N MET A 85 5.01 8.99 -16.61
CA MET A 85 4.75 9.18 -15.19
C MET A 85 3.58 10.17 -14.98
N PRO A 86 2.61 9.89 -14.07
CA PRO A 86 1.56 10.82 -13.70
C PRO A 86 2.14 12.12 -13.17
N ARG A 87 1.59 13.26 -13.61
CA ARG A 87 2.11 14.59 -13.25
C ARG A 87 1.44 15.19 -12.04
N ASP A 88 0.21 14.77 -11.75
CA ASP A 88 -0.64 15.32 -10.71
C ASP A 88 -1.47 14.21 -10.03
N PRO A 89 -2.11 14.50 -8.88
CA PRO A 89 -2.84 13.50 -8.11
C PRO A 89 -4.09 12.99 -8.84
N ASP A 90 -4.71 13.78 -9.72
CA ASP A 90 -5.90 13.38 -10.48
C ASP A 90 -5.57 12.36 -11.56
N GLU A 91 -4.44 12.53 -12.24
CA GLU A 91 -3.91 11.54 -13.19
C GLU A 91 -3.54 10.24 -12.47
N LEU A 92 -2.89 10.34 -11.30
CA LEU A 92 -2.54 9.19 -10.47
C LEU A 92 -3.80 8.43 -10.02
N LEU A 93 -4.83 9.15 -9.55
CA LEU A 93 -6.11 8.58 -9.16
C LEU A 93 -6.84 7.91 -10.33
N THR A 94 -6.80 8.52 -11.52
CA THR A 94 -7.42 7.97 -12.72
C THR A 94 -6.82 6.61 -13.06
N ARG A 95 -5.49 6.51 -13.08
CA ARG A 95 -4.78 5.24 -13.32
C ARG A 95 -4.98 4.23 -12.21
N PHE A 96 -5.02 4.68 -10.95
CA PHE A 96 -5.29 3.80 -9.81
C PHE A 96 -6.68 3.17 -9.89
N ARG A 97 -7.71 3.95 -10.25
CA ARG A 97 -9.06 3.41 -10.49
C ARG A 97 -9.08 2.42 -11.66
N ALA A 98 -8.36 2.71 -12.73
CA ALA A 98 -8.24 1.78 -13.86
C ALA A 98 -7.56 0.47 -13.45
N ALA A 99 -6.47 0.54 -12.66
CA ALA A 99 -5.75 -0.62 -12.17
C ALA A 99 -6.54 -1.45 -11.14
N LEU A 100 -7.39 -0.79 -10.35
CA LEU A 100 -8.30 -1.44 -9.40
C LEU A 100 -9.44 -2.18 -10.11
N GLY A 101 -9.96 -1.65 -11.21
CA GLY A 101 -11.16 -2.17 -11.87
C GLY A 101 -12.33 -2.29 -10.90
N ASP A 102 -12.97 -3.45 -10.86
CA ASP A 102 -14.12 -3.73 -9.98
C ASP A 102 -13.72 -4.28 -8.59
N ALA A 103 -12.42 -4.33 -8.27
CA ALA A 103 -11.94 -4.94 -7.02
C ALA A 103 -12.31 -4.14 -5.76
N ALA A 104 -12.30 -2.80 -5.86
CA ALA A 104 -12.63 -1.90 -4.77
C ALA A 104 -13.05 -0.51 -5.28
N THR A 105 -13.82 0.22 -4.47
CA THR A 105 -14.11 1.64 -4.68
C THR A 105 -13.12 2.52 -3.92
N VAL A 106 -12.80 3.69 -4.47
CA VAL A 106 -11.82 4.64 -3.91
C VAL A 106 -12.50 5.93 -3.49
N GLU A 107 -12.34 6.32 -2.23
CA GLU A 107 -12.66 7.64 -1.70
C GLU A 107 -11.36 8.36 -1.33
N VAL A 108 -11.00 9.39 -2.10
CA VAL A 108 -9.76 10.17 -1.86
C VAL A 108 -10.04 11.26 -0.83
N THR A 109 -9.24 11.30 0.22
CA THR A 109 -9.32 12.34 1.27
C THR A 109 -8.28 13.43 1.05
N GLU A 110 -7.13 13.09 0.48
CA GLU A 110 -6.04 14.03 0.21
C GLU A 110 -5.32 13.66 -1.09
N GLY A 111 -4.98 14.67 -1.89
CA GLY A 111 -4.16 14.55 -3.08
C GLY A 111 -3.19 15.73 -3.15
N VAL A 112 -1.89 15.44 -3.19
CA VAL A 112 -0.83 16.46 -3.19
C VAL A 112 0.26 16.09 -4.19
N THR A 113 0.91 17.08 -4.78
CA THR A 113 2.15 16.91 -5.52
C THR A 113 3.26 17.54 -4.71
N ASP A 114 4.21 16.72 -4.24
CA ASP A 114 5.41 17.19 -3.57
C ASP A 114 6.59 17.26 -4.56
N SER A 115 7.79 17.58 -4.06
CA SER A 115 9.00 17.66 -4.90
C SER A 115 9.42 16.31 -5.49
N ARG A 116 8.86 15.19 -5.03
CA ARG A 116 9.16 13.83 -5.48
C ARG A 116 8.12 13.33 -6.47
N GLY A 117 6.85 13.71 -6.32
CA GLY A 117 5.79 13.38 -7.27
C GLY A 117 4.38 13.45 -6.67
N PRO A 118 3.35 12.99 -7.40
CA PRO A 118 1.99 12.93 -6.89
C PRO A 118 1.82 11.84 -5.83
N VAL A 119 1.02 12.18 -4.82
CA VAL A 119 0.58 11.31 -3.74
C VAL A 119 -0.92 11.46 -3.59
N ILE A 120 -1.63 10.34 -3.42
CA ILE A 120 -3.02 10.31 -3.02
C ILE A 120 -3.19 9.41 -1.80
N THR A 121 -4.05 9.82 -0.88
CA THR A 121 -4.44 9.00 0.28
C THR A 121 -5.96 9.00 0.42
N GLY A 122 -6.49 7.98 1.09
CA GLY A 122 -7.93 7.86 1.29
C GLY A 122 -8.36 6.50 1.78
N LEU A 123 -9.61 6.15 1.49
CA LEU A 123 -10.22 4.88 1.84
C LEU A 123 -10.46 4.01 0.59
N LEU A 124 -10.25 2.71 0.77
CA LEU A 124 -10.67 1.64 -0.14
C LEU A 124 -11.79 0.86 0.51
N THR A 125 -12.84 0.56 -0.26
CA THR A 125 -13.91 -0.34 0.15
C THR A 125 -14.04 -1.47 -0.86
N SER A 126 -13.95 -2.71 -0.39
CA SER A 126 -14.10 -3.93 -1.19
C SER A 126 -15.08 -4.90 -0.52
N ALA A 127 -15.25 -6.08 -1.11
CA ALA A 127 -15.99 -7.18 -0.46
C ALA A 127 -15.35 -7.66 0.85
N ALA A 128 -14.05 -7.45 1.05
CA ALA A 128 -13.33 -7.87 2.25
C ALA A 128 -13.47 -6.87 3.42
N GLY A 129 -13.78 -5.61 3.14
CA GLY A 129 -13.93 -4.57 4.16
C GLY A 129 -13.58 -3.17 3.67
N THR A 130 -13.37 -2.27 4.61
CA THR A 130 -12.89 -0.90 4.36
C THR A 130 -11.54 -0.70 5.03
N GLY A 131 -10.71 0.16 4.47
CA GLY A 131 -9.41 0.51 5.04
C GLY A 131 -8.69 1.59 4.27
N GLY A 132 -7.66 2.15 4.88
CA GLY A 132 -6.88 3.26 4.36
C GLY A 132 -5.85 2.82 3.33
N PHE A 133 -5.54 3.72 2.42
CA PHE A 133 -4.44 3.56 1.47
C PHE A 133 -3.63 4.84 1.30
N ASP A 134 -2.38 4.67 0.88
CA ASP A 134 -1.45 5.72 0.45
C ASP A 134 -0.81 5.21 -0.84
N LEU A 135 -1.01 5.94 -1.93
CA LEU A 135 -0.43 5.64 -3.23
C LEU A 135 0.40 6.83 -3.68
N ARG A 136 1.64 6.56 -4.08
CA ARG A 136 2.53 7.57 -4.61
C ARG A 136 3.35 7.06 -5.77
N MET A 137 3.63 7.94 -6.72
CA MET A 137 4.64 7.71 -7.74
C MET A 137 5.67 8.83 -7.69
N PHE A 138 6.96 8.47 -7.71
CA PHE A 138 8.07 9.43 -7.69
C PHE A 138 9.26 8.91 -8.48
N VAL A 139 10.22 9.80 -8.75
CA VAL A 139 11.55 9.38 -9.23
C VAL A 139 12.48 9.33 -8.01
N ASP A 140 13.16 8.21 -7.82
CA ASP A 140 14.16 8.09 -6.78
C ASP A 140 15.42 8.87 -7.20
N GLU A 141 15.60 10.06 -6.61
CA GLU A 141 16.76 10.92 -6.86
C GLU A 141 18.08 10.25 -6.43
N TYR A 142 17.97 9.36 -5.43
CA TYR A 142 19.07 8.54 -4.94
C TYR A 142 18.65 7.09 -5.10
N PRO A 143 18.69 6.55 -6.33
CA PRO A 143 18.20 5.21 -6.61
C PRO A 143 18.78 4.28 -5.56
N SER A 144 17.87 3.82 -4.69
CA SER A 144 18.23 2.97 -3.57
C SER A 144 19.02 1.81 -4.15
N ASP A 145 20.22 1.57 -3.64
CA ASP A 145 21.04 0.45 -4.12
C ASP A 145 20.13 -0.79 -4.08
N PRO A 146 19.94 -1.54 -5.19
CA PRO A 146 19.13 -2.75 -5.16
C PRO A 146 19.59 -3.71 -4.05
N GLU A 147 20.88 -3.71 -3.69
CA GLU A 147 21.37 -4.46 -2.53
C GLU A 147 20.89 -3.88 -1.19
N GLU A 148 20.70 -2.57 -1.08
CA GLU A 148 20.12 -1.91 0.10
C GLU A 148 18.63 -2.22 0.22
N THR A 149 17.87 -2.13 -0.87
CA THR A 149 16.44 -2.50 -0.87
C THR A 149 16.26 -3.96 -0.47
N LYS A 150 17.10 -4.84 -1.03
CA LYS A 150 17.11 -6.25 -0.67
C LYS A 150 17.50 -6.47 0.78
N ARG A 151 18.55 -5.83 1.28
CA ARG A 151 18.98 -5.91 2.69
C ARG A 151 17.88 -5.46 3.65
N ASN A 152 17.23 -4.33 3.37
CA ASN A 152 16.10 -3.83 4.17
C ASN A 152 14.93 -4.83 4.17
N CYS A 153 14.70 -5.50 3.04
CA CYS A 153 13.69 -6.55 2.94
C CYS A 153 14.09 -7.82 3.72
N ASP A 154 15.36 -8.26 3.61
CA ASP A 154 15.89 -9.43 4.34
C ASP A 154 15.80 -9.23 5.86
N GLU A 155 15.92 -8.00 6.35
CA GLU A 155 15.74 -7.62 7.76
C GLU A 155 14.27 -7.51 8.19
N THR A 156 13.33 -7.45 7.25
CA THR A 156 11.89 -7.29 7.52
C THR A 156 11.17 -8.63 7.41
N PRO A 157 10.70 -9.23 8.52
CA PRO A 157 10.03 -10.53 8.48
C PRO A 157 8.83 -10.54 7.53
N GLY A 158 8.81 -11.48 6.59
CA GLY A 158 7.73 -11.63 5.62
C GLY A 158 7.75 -10.60 4.49
N CYS A 159 8.84 -9.85 4.32
CA CYS A 159 9.11 -9.09 3.11
C CYS A 159 9.56 -10.02 1.97
N GLU A 160 9.14 -9.69 0.75
CA GLU A 160 9.41 -10.43 -0.46
C GLU A 160 9.91 -9.47 -1.54
N THR A 161 10.97 -9.83 -2.24
CA THR A 161 11.43 -9.16 -3.46
C THR A 161 11.36 -10.10 -4.67
N SER A 162 11.10 -9.53 -5.85
CA SER A 162 11.14 -10.26 -7.11
C SER A 162 11.42 -9.33 -8.29
N THR A 163 12.27 -9.76 -9.22
CA THR A 163 12.48 -9.09 -10.50
C THR A 163 11.39 -9.47 -11.50
N LEU A 164 10.78 -8.49 -12.15
CA LEU A 164 9.75 -8.66 -13.17
C LEU A 164 10.36 -8.80 -14.58
N PRO A 165 9.61 -9.30 -15.59
CA PRO A 165 10.14 -9.52 -16.94
C PRO A 165 10.67 -8.27 -17.65
N ASP A 166 10.21 -7.08 -17.26
CA ASP A 166 10.67 -5.79 -17.77
C ASP A 166 11.94 -5.26 -17.06
N GLY A 167 12.50 -6.04 -16.14
CA GLY A 167 13.66 -5.68 -15.32
C GLY A 167 13.33 -4.77 -14.15
N SER A 168 12.06 -4.47 -13.88
CA SER A 168 11.68 -3.74 -12.66
C SER A 168 11.72 -4.65 -11.44
N GLU A 169 12.02 -4.08 -10.28
CA GLU A 169 12.03 -4.77 -9.00
C GLU A 169 10.70 -4.55 -8.29
N LEU A 170 10.06 -5.63 -7.84
CA LEU A 170 8.85 -5.61 -7.03
C LEU A 170 9.22 -5.98 -5.59
N MET A 171 8.75 -5.19 -4.63
CA MET A 171 8.89 -5.43 -3.20
C MET A 171 7.51 -5.46 -2.56
N ALA A 172 7.26 -6.41 -1.66
CA ALA A 172 6.08 -6.43 -0.81
C ALA A 172 6.47 -6.73 0.63
N SER A 173 6.06 -5.88 1.58
CA SER A 173 6.42 -6.03 3.00
C SER A 173 5.21 -5.80 3.91
N PRO A 174 5.12 -6.49 5.07
CA PRO A 174 4.20 -6.09 6.11
C PRO A 174 4.53 -4.68 6.60
N SER A 175 3.51 -3.91 6.95
CA SER A 175 3.67 -2.63 7.62
C SER A 175 3.41 -2.84 9.11
N PRO A 176 4.40 -2.69 9.99
CA PRO A 176 4.17 -2.79 11.42
C PRO A 176 3.30 -1.61 11.85
N LEU A 177 2.08 -1.91 12.31
CA LEU A 177 1.12 -0.93 12.81
C LEU A 177 0.81 -1.25 14.27
N GLU A 178 0.43 -0.23 15.04
CA GLU A 178 0.16 -0.41 16.47
C GLU A 178 -1.16 -1.16 16.73
N GLY A 179 -1.21 -1.88 17.85
CA GLY A 179 -2.42 -2.55 18.33
C GLY A 179 -2.85 -3.70 17.42
N THR A 180 -4.12 -3.65 16.99
CA THR A 180 -4.74 -4.68 16.14
C THR A 180 -4.71 -4.34 14.65
N ALA A 181 -3.99 -3.29 14.27
CA ALA A 181 -3.88 -2.94 12.86
C ALA A 181 -3.00 -3.89 12.09
N VAL A 182 -3.40 -4.10 10.86
CA VAL A 182 -2.70 -4.90 9.87
C VAL A 182 -2.59 -4.04 8.63
N GLY A 183 -1.40 -3.99 8.06
CA GLY A 183 -1.15 -3.32 6.80
C GLY A 183 0.04 -3.95 6.09
N TYR A 184 0.20 -3.58 4.83
CA TYR A 184 1.37 -3.96 4.04
C TYR A 184 1.62 -2.90 2.97
N GLY A 185 2.88 -2.80 2.56
CA GLY A 185 3.32 -1.99 1.44
C GLY A 185 3.69 -2.87 0.26
N VAL A 186 3.39 -2.40 -0.94
CA VAL A 186 3.89 -2.96 -2.20
C VAL A 186 4.52 -1.83 -3.00
N GLY A 187 5.74 -2.04 -3.49
CA GLY A 187 6.47 -1.06 -4.28
C GLY A 187 7.04 -1.70 -5.54
N ARG A 188 7.07 -0.94 -6.64
CA ARG A 188 7.76 -1.31 -7.88
C ARG A 188 8.74 -0.21 -8.27
N THR A 189 9.98 -0.61 -8.55
CA THR A 189 11.05 0.27 -8.99
C THR A 189 11.46 -0.11 -10.40
N TRP A 190 11.30 0.83 -11.34
CA TRP A 190 11.71 0.60 -12.74
C TRP A 190 13.19 0.90 -12.94
N PRO A 191 13.83 0.35 -14.01
CA PRO A 191 15.22 0.65 -14.34
C PRO A 191 15.52 2.13 -14.63
N ASP A 192 14.49 2.95 -14.87
CA ASP A 192 14.62 4.39 -15.06
C ASP A 192 14.53 5.20 -13.74
N GLY A 193 14.50 4.51 -12.59
CA GLY A 193 14.46 5.13 -11.27
C GLY A 193 13.08 5.57 -10.82
N ARG A 194 12.03 5.38 -11.63
CA ARG A 194 10.65 5.58 -11.16
C ARG A 194 10.31 4.56 -10.09
N VAL A 195 9.53 4.99 -9.11
CA VAL A 195 9.01 4.17 -8.02
C VAL A 195 7.52 4.41 -7.89
N LEU A 196 6.74 3.32 -7.85
CA LEU A 196 5.34 3.31 -7.47
C LEU A 196 5.23 2.59 -6.14
N GLN A 197 4.60 3.20 -5.15
CA GLN A 197 4.39 2.59 -3.83
C GLN A 197 2.91 2.68 -3.45
N LEU A 198 2.34 1.55 -3.04
CA LEU A 198 0.99 1.41 -2.51
C LEU A 198 1.08 0.80 -1.10
N ALA A 199 0.64 1.54 -0.09
CA ALA A 199 0.41 1.02 1.25
C ALA A 199 -1.10 0.84 1.48
N VAL A 200 -1.48 -0.28 2.08
CA VAL A 200 -2.88 -0.60 2.38
C VAL A 200 -2.99 -1.08 3.83
N SER A 201 -4.02 -0.64 4.55
CA SER A 201 -4.27 -1.04 5.94
C SER A 201 -5.74 -1.27 6.21
N ASN A 202 -6.06 -1.97 7.30
CA ASN A 202 -7.40 -2.02 7.90
C ASN A 202 -7.73 -0.80 8.78
N GLN A 203 -6.82 0.18 8.90
CA GLN A 203 -7.04 1.47 9.56
C GLN A 203 -7.28 2.59 8.57
N GLU A 204 -7.90 3.68 9.02
CA GLU A 204 -8.10 4.94 8.29
C GLU A 204 -6.82 5.47 7.64
N SER A 205 -5.70 5.49 8.37
CA SER A 205 -4.40 5.79 7.80
C SER A 205 -3.53 4.54 7.75
N PRO A 206 -2.90 4.23 6.61
CA PRO A 206 -1.91 3.16 6.54
C PRO A 206 -0.62 3.48 7.33
N LYS A 207 -0.52 4.66 7.94
CA LYS A 207 0.57 5.09 8.82
C LYS A 207 0.29 4.78 10.31
N GLY A 208 -0.78 4.03 10.60
CA GLY A 208 -1.10 3.57 11.97
C GLY A 208 -1.92 4.55 12.80
N MET A 209 -2.65 5.46 12.13
CA MET A 209 -3.48 6.47 12.77
C MET A 209 -4.95 6.28 12.37
N GLY A 210 -5.85 6.64 13.29
CA GLY A 210 -7.30 6.67 13.05
C GLY A 210 -8.02 5.37 13.38
N GLN A 211 -9.25 5.23 12.86
CA GLN A 211 -10.12 4.11 13.19
C GLN A 211 -9.69 2.80 12.51
N VAL A 212 -9.69 1.68 13.25
CA VAL A 212 -9.60 0.32 12.68
C VAL A 212 -11.00 -0.09 12.20
N PHE A 213 -11.15 -0.41 10.92
CA PHE A 213 -12.45 -0.76 10.31
C PHE A 213 -12.75 -2.26 10.32
N GLY A 214 -11.75 -3.12 10.44
CA GLY A 214 -11.94 -4.57 10.37
C GLY A 214 -10.67 -5.37 10.71
N PRO A 215 -10.73 -6.71 10.66
CA PRO A 215 -9.59 -7.56 11.01
C PRO A 215 -8.54 -7.69 9.89
N GLN A 216 -8.86 -7.29 8.66
CA GLN A 216 -8.00 -7.42 7.48
C GLN A 216 -8.11 -6.16 6.60
N PRO A 217 -7.06 -5.79 5.86
CA PRO A 217 -7.13 -4.72 4.88
C PRO A 217 -8.15 -5.02 3.75
N PRO A 218 -8.67 -4.00 3.06
CA PRO A 218 -9.65 -4.17 1.98
C PRO A 218 -9.07 -4.87 0.74
N LEU A 219 -7.76 -4.94 0.60
CA LEU A 219 -7.10 -5.73 -0.44
C LEU A 219 -6.27 -6.84 0.22
N THR A 220 -5.99 -7.91 -0.51
CA THR A 220 -4.92 -8.85 -0.17
C THR A 220 -3.58 -8.36 -0.72
N ARG A 221 -2.47 -8.87 -0.17
CA ARG A 221 -1.13 -8.56 -0.67
C ARG A 221 -0.98 -8.85 -2.16
N ASP A 222 -1.54 -9.95 -2.64
CA ASP A 222 -1.47 -10.34 -4.06
C ASP A 222 -2.31 -9.42 -4.95
N GLN A 223 -3.47 -8.95 -4.47
CA GLN A 223 -4.25 -7.92 -5.18
C GLN A 223 -3.47 -6.61 -5.29
N ALA A 224 -2.79 -6.18 -4.22
CA ALA A 224 -1.95 -4.98 -4.26
C ALA A 224 -0.75 -5.15 -5.20
N LYS A 225 -0.12 -6.34 -5.25
CA LYS A 225 0.90 -6.67 -6.25
C LYS A 225 0.34 -6.54 -7.66
N ALA A 226 -0.81 -7.15 -7.95
CA ALA A 226 -1.45 -7.08 -9.26
C ALA A 226 -1.74 -5.63 -9.70
N ILE A 227 -2.19 -4.78 -8.77
CA ILE A 227 -2.40 -3.36 -9.03
C ILE A 227 -1.09 -2.67 -9.40
N VAL A 228 -0.04 -2.80 -8.57
CA VAL A 228 1.28 -2.14 -8.77
C VAL A 228 2.00 -2.66 -10.02
N THR A 229 1.71 -3.89 -10.46
CA THR A 229 2.25 -4.48 -11.69
C THR A 229 1.36 -4.30 -12.92
N SER A 230 0.23 -3.58 -12.81
CA SER A 230 -0.67 -3.37 -13.94
C SER A 230 0.00 -2.56 -15.07
N ASP A 231 -0.61 -2.63 -16.25
CA ASP A 231 -0.23 -1.87 -17.46
C ASP A 231 -0.63 -0.38 -17.40
N GLN A 232 -1.25 0.06 -16.31
CA GLN A 232 -1.69 1.45 -16.13
C GLN A 232 -0.54 2.41 -15.74
N TRP A 233 0.65 1.88 -15.47
CA TRP A 233 1.79 2.60 -14.88
C TRP A 233 2.91 2.92 -15.86
#